data_AF-E1ZAM0-F1
#
_entry.id   AF-E1ZAM0-F1
#
_cell.length_a   1.000
_cell.length_b   1.000
_cell.length_c   1.000
_cell.angle_alpha   90.00
_cell.angle_beta   90.00
_cell.angle_gamma   90.00
#
_symmetry.space_group_name_H-M   'P 1'
#
loop_
_entity.id
_entity.type
_entity.pdbx_description
1 polymer ?
#
loop_
_entity_poly.entity_id
_entity_poly.type
_entity_poly.pdbx_seq_one_letter_code
_entity_poly.pdbx_strand_id
1 'polypeptide(L)'
;RLVGGPDGFSGRLEVLVDGSWGTVCSGSLNGATARVICRLLAYNGGAVRSSSAYGWSDSLPIHLAAVGCTGEEAGLASCQLTPNQRSAPACGPADAAGIDCSGSGIIAAVRLVAGPSNTRGLLEVQVNGTWGTVCSEGFTSWDTDTVCRQLGTPHGGYVDTCPECGPGTPLLAGGVVCGADDASLESCGY
;
A
#
# COMPACT_ATOMS: atom_id res chain seq x y z
N ARG A 1 3.20 9.01 7.71
CA ARG A 1 4.04 7.82 7.37
C ARG A 1 3.36 6.58 7.92
N LEU A 2 3.68 5.40 7.37
CA LEU A 2 3.25 4.11 7.90
C LEU A 2 4.44 3.40 8.55
N VAL A 3 4.25 2.83 9.75
CA VAL A 3 5.34 2.22 10.54
C VAL A 3 4.90 0.89 11.15
N GLY A 4 5.80 -0.08 11.20
CA GLY A 4 5.56 -1.38 11.83
C GLY A 4 4.75 -2.36 10.97
N GLY A 5 4.45 -1.99 9.72
CA GLY A 5 3.96 -2.93 8.71
C GLY A 5 5.10 -3.79 8.13
N PRO A 6 4.76 -4.95 7.54
CA PRO A 6 5.73 -5.83 6.88
C PRO A 6 6.35 -5.26 5.60
N ASP A 7 5.78 -4.18 5.06
CA ASP A 7 6.14 -3.60 3.76
C ASP A 7 6.09 -2.06 3.79
N GLY A 8 6.31 -1.42 2.64
CA GLY A 8 6.30 0.04 2.48
C GLY A 8 4.92 0.68 2.37
N PHE A 9 3.85 -0.12 2.37
CA PHE A 9 2.49 0.33 2.03
C PHE A 9 1.44 -0.02 3.09
N SER A 10 1.85 -0.71 4.13
CA SER A 10 1.03 -0.99 5.30
C SER A 10 1.73 -0.54 6.59
N GLY A 11 0.96 -0.25 7.62
CA GLY A 11 1.51 0.08 8.93
C GLY A 11 0.64 0.98 9.78
N ARG A 12 1.09 1.24 11.01
CA ARG A 12 0.48 2.21 11.91
C ARG A 12 0.59 3.61 11.31
N LEU A 13 -0.53 4.33 11.29
CA LEU A 13 -0.59 5.70 10.81
C LEU A 13 0.04 6.66 11.81
N GLU A 14 1.17 7.25 11.41
CA GLU A 14 1.84 8.31 12.15
C GLU A 14 1.78 9.62 11.36
N VAL A 15 1.32 10.68 12.02
CA VAL A 15 1.13 12.03 11.47
C VAL A 15 2.03 13.04 12.20
N LEU A 16 2.53 14.03 11.47
CA LEU A 16 3.32 15.13 12.02
C LEU A 16 2.38 16.32 12.24
N VAL A 17 2.16 16.70 13.51
CA VAL A 17 1.34 17.85 13.89
C VAL A 17 2.19 18.77 14.74
N ASP A 18 2.28 20.05 14.35
CA ASP A 18 3.04 21.09 15.06
C ASP A 18 4.50 20.71 15.37
N GLY A 19 5.13 19.96 14.45
CA GLY A 19 6.53 19.54 14.58
C GLY A 19 6.77 18.29 15.42
N SER A 20 5.73 17.67 15.99
CA SER A 20 5.81 16.40 16.72
C SER A 20 5.08 15.26 16.00
N TRP A 21 5.66 14.07 16.03
CA TRP A 21 5.01 12.87 15.53
C TRP A 21 4.04 12.31 16.55
N GLY A 22 2.90 11.82 16.09
CA GLY A 22 1.92 11.10 16.88
C GLY A 22 1.02 10.24 16.01
N THR A 23 0.07 9.55 16.63
CA THR A 23 -0.83 8.60 15.97
C THR A 23 -2.26 9.15 15.86
N VAL A 24 -3.10 8.41 15.15
CA VAL A 24 -4.53 8.72 14.93
C VAL A 24 -5.38 7.59 15.52
N CYS A 25 -6.51 7.93 16.13
CA CYS A 25 -7.43 6.95 16.69
C CYS A 25 -8.14 6.13 15.59
N SER A 26 -8.20 4.80 15.77
CA SER A 26 -8.75 3.85 14.81
C SER A 26 -10.26 3.97 14.59
N GLY A 27 -11.02 4.27 15.66
CA GLY A 27 -12.50 4.24 15.64
C GLY A 27 -13.17 5.31 14.78
N SER A 28 -12.41 6.27 14.26
CA SER A 28 -12.91 7.40 13.46
C SER A 28 -12.54 7.33 11.98
N LEU A 29 -11.61 6.45 11.63
CA LEU A 29 -11.09 6.35 10.28
C LEU A 29 -11.98 5.45 9.44
N ASN A 30 -12.15 5.85 8.18
CA ASN A 30 -12.92 5.13 7.19
C ASN A 30 -12.11 4.93 5.91
N GLY A 31 -12.68 4.18 4.96
CA GLY A 31 -12.02 3.91 3.67
C GLY A 31 -11.71 5.16 2.85
N ALA A 32 -12.48 6.26 3.01
CA ALA A 32 -12.18 7.52 2.33
C ALA A 32 -10.86 8.13 2.84
N THR A 33 -10.62 8.06 4.14
CA THR A 33 -9.35 8.53 4.73
C THR A 33 -8.18 7.62 4.33
N ALA A 34 -8.39 6.30 4.32
CA ALA A 34 -7.37 5.37 3.84
C ALA A 34 -7.00 5.66 2.38
N ARG A 35 -7.98 5.92 1.50
CA ARG A 35 -7.72 6.30 0.10
C ARG A 35 -6.86 7.56 -0.02
N VAL A 36 -7.13 8.60 0.76
CA VAL A 36 -6.30 9.83 0.75
C VAL A 36 -4.86 9.53 1.16
N ILE A 37 -4.67 8.76 2.24
CA ILE A 37 -3.34 8.40 2.75
C ILE A 37 -2.58 7.56 1.71
N CYS A 38 -3.25 6.58 1.14
CA CYS A 38 -2.65 5.68 0.17
C CYS A 38 -2.30 6.40 -1.12
N ARG A 39 -3.15 7.33 -1.58
CA ARG A 39 -2.83 8.18 -2.73
C ARG A 39 -1.62 9.07 -2.50
N LEU A 40 -1.42 9.58 -1.29
CA LEU A 40 -0.20 10.31 -0.93
C LEU A 40 1.06 9.44 -1.00
N LEU A 41 0.91 8.13 -0.83
CA LEU A 41 1.95 7.12 -0.99
C LEU A 41 1.98 6.53 -2.42
N ALA A 42 1.21 7.15 -3.34
CA ALA A 42 0.97 6.79 -4.73
C ALA A 42 0.03 5.61 -5.00
N TYR A 43 -0.51 4.96 -3.97
CA TYR A 43 -1.43 3.82 -4.06
C TYR A 43 -2.87 4.29 -4.37
N ASN A 44 -3.62 3.51 -5.17
CA ASN A 44 -4.97 3.89 -5.61
C ASN A 44 -6.11 3.40 -4.69
N GLY A 45 -5.81 2.52 -3.74
CA GLY A 45 -6.75 1.90 -2.81
C GLY A 45 -6.22 1.87 -1.38
N GLY A 46 -7.09 1.54 -0.43
CA GLY A 46 -6.64 1.40 0.95
C GLY A 46 -7.77 1.09 1.92
N ALA A 47 -7.40 0.36 2.97
CA ALA A 47 -8.28 -0.01 4.05
C ALA A 47 -7.72 0.47 5.39
N VAL A 48 -8.64 0.74 6.33
CA VAL A 48 -8.29 1.01 7.72
C VAL A 48 -8.19 -0.32 8.45
N ARG A 49 -7.12 -0.49 9.22
CA ARG A 49 -6.96 -1.60 10.16
C ARG A 49 -7.26 -1.12 11.58
N SER A 50 -7.92 -1.99 12.33
CA SER A 50 -8.32 -1.72 13.72
C SER A 50 -7.13 -1.54 14.66
N SER A 51 -7.43 -1.03 15.85
CA SER A 51 -6.51 -0.74 16.95
C SER A 51 -5.33 -1.69 17.05
N SER A 52 -4.11 -1.14 16.93
CA SER A 52 -2.85 -1.87 17.12
C SER A 52 -2.55 -3.01 16.14
N ALA A 53 -3.20 -3.07 14.98
CA ALA A 53 -2.92 -4.10 13.96
C ALA A 53 -1.43 -4.17 13.54
N TYR A 54 -0.72 -3.03 13.60
CA TYR A 54 0.73 -2.93 13.32
C TYR A 54 1.52 -2.51 14.57
N GLY A 55 1.02 -2.90 15.75
CA GLY A 55 1.55 -2.52 17.05
C GLY A 55 1.22 -1.09 17.47
N TRP A 56 1.53 -0.75 18.73
CA TRP A 56 1.41 0.58 19.31
C TRP A 56 2.78 1.14 19.72
N SER A 57 2.81 2.39 20.17
CA SER A 57 4.01 3.02 20.71
C SER A 57 3.68 3.84 21.95
N ASP A 58 4.32 3.53 23.07
CA ASP A 58 4.19 4.31 24.32
C ASP A 58 4.90 5.68 24.23
N SER A 59 5.77 5.87 23.23
CA SER A 59 6.50 7.12 23.01
C SER A 59 5.80 8.10 22.07
N LEU A 60 4.71 7.68 21.41
CA LEU A 60 3.94 8.52 20.49
C LEU A 60 2.57 8.85 21.07
N PRO A 61 2.22 10.15 21.21
CA PRO A 61 0.88 10.54 21.64
C PRO A 61 -0.14 10.27 20.52
N ILE A 62 -1.42 10.14 20.88
CA ILE A 62 -2.51 10.28 19.90
C ILE A 62 -2.78 11.78 19.69
N HIS A 63 -2.49 12.27 18.48
CA HIS A 63 -2.75 13.67 18.10
C HIS A 63 -4.21 13.89 17.71
N LEU A 64 -4.76 12.97 16.93
CA LEU A 64 -6.06 13.13 16.28
C LEU A 64 -7.02 12.03 16.74
N ALA A 65 -8.17 12.46 17.27
CA ALA A 65 -9.29 11.55 17.55
C ALA A 65 -10.09 11.22 16.29
N ALA A 66 -10.15 12.16 15.34
CA ALA A 66 -10.82 11.92 14.05
C ALA A 66 -10.15 12.63 12.88
N VAL A 67 -10.21 11.96 11.74
CA VAL A 67 -9.89 12.51 10.43
C VAL A 67 -11.06 12.20 9.51
N GLY A 68 -11.81 13.24 9.15
CA GLY A 68 -12.95 13.14 8.24
C GLY A 68 -12.54 13.57 6.83
N CYS A 69 -12.19 12.59 5.99
CA CYS A 69 -11.96 12.80 4.56
C CYS A 69 -13.18 12.38 3.72
N THR A 70 -13.37 13.04 2.59
CA THR A 70 -14.31 12.69 1.51
C THR A 70 -13.70 11.65 0.56
N GLY A 71 -12.37 11.58 0.48
CA GLY A 71 -11.62 10.65 -0.36
C GLY A 71 -10.86 11.33 -1.49
N GLU A 72 -11.14 12.61 -1.75
CA GLU A 72 -10.58 13.39 -2.87
C GLU A 72 -9.56 14.43 -2.43
N GLU A 73 -9.32 14.56 -1.13
CA GLU A 73 -8.39 15.54 -0.57
C GLU A 73 -6.95 15.33 -1.04
N ALA A 74 -6.27 16.43 -1.42
CA ALA A 74 -4.86 16.39 -1.83
C ALA A 74 -3.92 15.84 -0.75
N GLY A 75 -4.35 15.88 0.52
CA GLY A 75 -3.73 15.17 1.62
C GLY A 75 -4.48 15.33 2.94
N LEU A 76 -3.96 14.72 4.01
CA LEU A 76 -4.60 14.72 5.33
C LEU A 76 -4.88 16.12 5.90
N ALA A 77 -4.04 17.10 5.60
CA ALA A 77 -4.21 18.48 6.06
C ALA A 77 -5.46 19.17 5.47
N SER A 78 -6.00 18.65 4.37
CA SER A 78 -7.23 19.15 3.74
C SER A 78 -8.49 18.45 4.25
N CYS A 79 -8.35 17.40 5.06
CA CYS A 79 -9.48 16.73 5.70
C CYS A 79 -9.92 17.46 6.97
N GLN A 80 -11.12 17.15 7.46
CA GLN A 80 -11.57 17.65 8.75
C GLN A 80 -10.80 16.96 9.88
N LEU A 81 -9.99 17.73 10.62
CA LEU A 81 -9.17 17.20 11.72
C LEU A 81 -9.80 17.49 13.08
N THR A 82 -9.91 16.47 13.92
CA THR A 82 -10.39 16.58 15.31
C THR A 82 -9.26 16.20 16.26
N PRO A 83 -8.73 17.14 17.06
CA PRO A 83 -7.71 16.85 18.06
C PRO A 83 -8.20 15.85 19.12
N ASN A 84 -7.30 15.00 19.63
CA ASN A 84 -7.65 13.98 20.62
C ASN A 84 -8.28 14.56 21.90
N GLN A 85 -7.82 15.73 22.33
CA GLN A 85 -8.34 16.46 23.50
C GLN A 85 -9.85 16.80 23.41
N ARG A 86 -10.45 16.71 22.21
CA ARG A 86 -11.88 16.97 22.00
C ARG A 86 -12.73 15.70 21.95
N SER A 87 -12.14 14.52 22.19
CA SER A 87 -12.86 13.25 22.25
C SER A 87 -13.21 12.84 23.68
N ALA A 88 -14.33 12.13 23.84
CA ALA A 88 -14.78 11.59 25.12
C ALA A 88 -15.37 10.18 24.90
N PRO A 89 -14.74 9.10 25.40
CA PRO A 89 -13.43 9.06 26.05
C PRO A 89 -12.28 9.39 25.08
N ALA A 90 -11.15 9.84 25.62
CA ALA A 90 -9.94 10.06 24.83
C ALA A 90 -9.31 8.72 24.41
N CYS A 91 -8.81 8.65 23.17
CA CYS A 91 -8.13 7.46 22.70
C CYS A 91 -6.73 7.34 23.34
N GLY A 92 -6.35 6.12 23.70
CA GLY A 92 -5.04 5.77 24.26
C GLY A 92 -4.11 5.13 23.21
N PRO A 93 -2.82 4.89 23.54
CA PRO A 93 -1.83 4.40 22.57
C PRO A 93 -2.24 3.12 21.82
N ALA A 94 -2.97 2.21 22.48
CA ALA A 94 -3.48 0.97 21.89
C ALA A 94 -4.55 1.21 20.81
N ASP A 95 -5.16 2.39 20.78
CA ASP A 95 -6.18 2.77 19.79
C ASP A 95 -5.58 3.31 18.49
N ALA A 96 -4.25 3.29 18.34
CA ALA A 96 -3.59 3.74 17.14
C ALA A 96 -4.06 2.95 15.90
N ALA A 97 -4.44 3.68 14.87
CA ALA A 97 -4.94 3.12 13.62
C ALA A 97 -3.82 2.55 12.75
N GLY A 98 -4.15 1.48 12.03
CA GLY A 98 -3.36 1.01 10.90
C GLY A 98 -3.98 1.40 9.57
N ILE A 99 -3.15 1.54 8.55
CA ILE A 99 -3.57 1.66 7.16
C ILE A 99 -2.91 0.53 6.39
N ASP A 100 -3.68 -0.06 5.49
CA ASP A 100 -3.23 -1.05 4.54
C ASP A 100 -3.53 -0.49 3.15
N CYS A 101 -2.50 -0.06 2.43
CA CYS A 101 -2.70 0.46 1.08
C CYS A 101 -2.73 -0.68 0.09
N SER A 102 -3.85 -0.79 -0.61
CA SER A 102 -3.98 -1.62 -1.80
C SER A 102 -3.82 -0.73 -3.02
N GLY A 103 -3.48 -1.29 -4.16
CA GLY A 103 -3.16 -0.47 -5.31
C GLY A 103 -1.77 -0.65 -5.86
N SER A 104 -1.64 -0.42 -7.14
CA SER A 104 -0.37 0.01 -7.68
C SER A 104 -0.11 1.43 -7.20
N GLY A 105 0.88 1.59 -6.34
CA GLY A 105 1.69 2.81 -6.36
C GLY A 105 2.09 3.06 -7.81
N ILE A 106 1.61 4.12 -8.50
CA ILE A 106 1.70 4.30 -9.98
C ILE A 106 2.86 3.49 -10.54
N ILE A 107 2.58 2.26 -11.01
CA ILE A 107 3.65 1.40 -11.53
C ILE A 107 4.19 2.16 -12.73
N ALA A 108 5.48 2.51 -12.69
CA ALA A 108 6.08 3.30 -13.76
C ALA A 108 6.66 2.40 -14.86
N ALA A 109 7.05 1.18 -14.46
CA ALA A 109 7.66 0.20 -15.33
C ALA A 109 7.60 -1.20 -14.71
N VAL A 110 7.71 -2.20 -15.58
CA VAL A 110 7.76 -3.62 -15.24
C VAL A 110 9.00 -4.24 -15.88
N ARG A 111 9.64 -5.18 -15.18
CA ARG A 111 10.76 -5.97 -15.75
C ARG A 111 10.82 -7.38 -15.17
N LEU A 112 11.49 -8.27 -15.90
CA LEU A 112 11.92 -9.56 -15.40
C LEU A 112 13.42 -9.51 -15.12
N VAL A 113 13.83 -9.93 -13.93
CA VAL A 113 15.25 -9.97 -13.51
C VAL A 113 15.63 -11.37 -13.03
N ALA A 114 16.95 -11.61 -12.94
CA ALA A 114 17.53 -12.78 -12.28
C ALA A 114 16.95 -14.13 -12.77
N GLY A 115 16.61 -14.22 -14.05
CA GLY A 115 16.07 -15.43 -14.63
C GLY A 115 16.86 -15.94 -15.84
N PRO A 116 16.52 -17.13 -16.35
CA PRO A 116 17.31 -17.84 -17.35
C PRO A 116 17.23 -17.20 -18.75
N SER A 117 16.32 -16.27 -18.99
CA SER A 117 16.17 -15.56 -20.26
C SER A 117 15.52 -14.19 -20.08
N ASN A 118 15.48 -13.38 -21.14
CA ASN A 118 14.77 -12.09 -21.15
C ASN A 118 13.23 -12.22 -21.08
N THR A 119 12.71 -13.44 -21.05
CA THR A 119 11.26 -13.76 -21.02
C THR A 119 10.87 -14.58 -19.79
N ARG A 120 11.83 -14.87 -18.89
CA ARG A 120 11.59 -15.60 -17.65
C ARG A 120 12.49 -15.06 -16.56
N GLY A 121 11.90 -14.71 -15.42
CA GLY A 121 12.62 -14.24 -14.25
C GLY A 121 11.66 -13.78 -13.17
N LEU A 122 12.23 -13.17 -12.13
CA LEU A 122 11.47 -12.53 -11.07
C LEU A 122 10.83 -11.25 -11.60
N LEU A 123 9.52 -11.14 -11.38
CA LEU A 123 8.75 -9.95 -11.71
C LEU A 123 9.08 -8.83 -10.72
N GLU A 124 9.61 -7.73 -11.25
CA GLU A 124 9.77 -6.48 -10.50
C GLU A 124 8.96 -5.35 -11.14
N VAL A 125 8.41 -4.52 -10.28
CA VAL A 125 7.70 -3.28 -10.63
C VAL A 125 8.47 -2.09 -10.07
N GLN A 126 8.42 -0.97 -10.80
CA GLN A 126 8.96 0.29 -10.30
C GLN A 126 7.83 1.12 -9.70
N VAL A 127 7.88 1.36 -8.39
CA VAL A 127 6.95 2.21 -7.67
C VAL A 127 7.73 3.37 -7.06
N ASN A 128 7.34 4.61 -7.37
CA ASN A 128 8.00 5.84 -6.87
C ASN A 128 9.53 5.83 -7.06
N GLY A 129 10.01 5.35 -8.21
CA GLY A 129 11.43 5.27 -8.55
C GLY A 129 12.20 4.10 -7.90
N THR A 130 11.56 3.32 -7.02
CA THR A 130 12.15 2.14 -6.38
C THR A 130 11.68 0.88 -7.08
N TRP A 131 12.61 -0.05 -7.34
CA TRP A 131 12.30 -1.37 -7.88
C TRP A 131 12.08 -2.36 -6.75
N GLY A 132 11.12 -3.27 -6.93
CA GLY A 132 10.80 -4.32 -5.98
C GLY A 132 9.74 -5.26 -6.52
N THR A 133 9.34 -6.25 -5.72
CA THR A 133 8.51 -7.37 -6.15
C THR A 133 7.02 -7.13 -5.97
N VAL A 134 6.25 -8.02 -6.59
CA VAL A 134 4.79 -8.11 -6.48
C VAL A 134 4.43 -9.34 -5.67
N CYS A 135 3.43 -9.22 -4.79
CA CYS A 135 2.92 -10.35 -4.01
C CYS A 135 2.28 -11.37 -4.96
N SER A 136 2.67 -12.63 -4.85
CA SER A 136 2.10 -13.71 -5.65
C SER A 136 0.73 -14.18 -5.15
N GLU A 137 0.35 -13.84 -3.91
CA GLU A 137 -0.96 -14.23 -3.39
C GLU A 137 -2.08 -13.57 -4.20
N GLY A 138 -2.95 -14.40 -4.78
CA GLY A 138 -4.06 -13.95 -5.62
C GLY A 138 -3.67 -13.62 -7.06
N PHE A 139 -2.40 -13.73 -7.44
CA PHE A 139 -1.96 -13.59 -8.82
C PHE A 139 -2.58 -14.69 -9.69
N THR A 140 -3.08 -14.34 -10.86
CA THR A 140 -3.82 -15.23 -11.75
C THR A 140 -3.18 -15.31 -13.13
N SER A 141 -3.76 -16.14 -14.01
CA SER A 141 -3.37 -16.19 -15.43
C SER A 141 -3.63 -14.87 -16.15
N TRP A 142 -4.64 -14.09 -15.75
CA TRP A 142 -4.93 -12.78 -16.35
C TRP A 142 -3.86 -11.75 -16.00
N ASP A 143 -3.38 -11.76 -14.77
CA ASP A 143 -2.27 -10.89 -14.33
C ASP A 143 -0.98 -11.26 -15.07
N THR A 144 -0.72 -12.56 -15.19
CA THR A 144 0.43 -13.09 -15.92
C THR A 144 0.41 -12.72 -17.39
N ASP A 145 -0.72 -12.90 -18.08
CA ASP A 145 -0.84 -12.55 -19.49
C ASP A 145 -0.77 -11.04 -19.70
N THR A 146 -1.23 -10.23 -18.74
CA THR A 146 -1.08 -8.77 -18.79
C THR A 146 0.39 -8.36 -18.70
N VAL A 147 1.14 -8.91 -17.74
CA VAL A 147 2.60 -8.71 -17.64
C VAL A 147 3.31 -9.16 -18.90
N CYS A 148 2.99 -10.35 -19.40
CA CYS A 148 3.64 -10.91 -20.59
C CYS A 148 3.41 -10.01 -21.79
N ARG A 149 2.16 -9.57 -22.04
CA ARG A 149 1.81 -8.67 -23.14
C ARG A 149 2.52 -7.33 -23.01
N GLN A 150 2.55 -6.77 -21.81
CA GLN A 150 3.27 -5.53 -21.51
C GLN A 150 4.78 -5.64 -21.84
N LEU A 151 5.38 -6.82 -21.63
CA LEU A 151 6.77 -7.11 -21.95
C LEU A 151 7.00 -7.60 -23.40
N GLY A 152 5.96 -7.62 -24.24
CA GLY A 152 6.05 -7.97 -25.66
C GLY A 152 5.94 -9.47 -25.97
N THR A 153 5.47 -10.28 -25.02
CA THR A 153 5.18 -11.71 -25.20
C THR A 153 3.68 -11.97 -25.08
N PRO A 154 3.05 -12.78 -25.94
CA PRO A 154 1.59 -12.86 -25.98
C PRO A 154 0.95 -13.55 -24.76
N HIS A 155 1.61 -14.58 -24.21
CA HIS A 155 1.12 -15.36 -23.08
C HIS A 155 2.28 -15.86 -22.23
N GLY A 156 2.00 -16.21 -20.98
CA GLY A 156 3.00 -16.81 -20.11
C GLY A 156 2.44 -17.68 -19.00
N GLY A 157 3.30 -18.00 -18.05
CA GLY A 157 2.96 -18.70 -16.82
C GLY A 157 3.76 -18.10 -15.68
N TYR A 158 3.20 -18.14 -14.48
CA TYR A 158 3.88 -17.75 -13.25
C TYR A 158 4.07 -18.97 -12.35
N VAL A 159 5.02 -18.83 -11.42
CA VAL A 159 5.25 -19.76 -10.32
C VAL A 159 5.40 -18.95 -9.05
N ASP A 160 4.90 -19.44 -7.93
CA ASP A 160 4.94 -18.73 -6.65
C ASP A 160 6.38 -18.59 -6.10
N THR A 161 7.28 -19.47 -6.51
CA THR A 161 8.66 -19.48 -6.03
C THR A 161 9.65 -19.58 -7.18
N CYS A 162 10.65 -18.69 -7.17
CA CYS A 162 11.82 -18.77 -8.03
C CYS A 162 13.09 -18.77 -7.17
N PRO A 163 13.59 -19.94 -6.76
CA PRO A 163 14.80 -20.04 -5.94
C PRO A 163 16.04 -19.41 -6.60
N GLU A 164 16.11 -19.50 -7.92
CA GLU A 164 17.22 -18.99 -8.74
C GLU A 164 17.23 -17.46 -8.83
N CYS A 165 16.07 -16.82 -8.63
CA CYS A 165 15.92 -15.39 -8.78
C CYS A 165 16.30 -14.58 -7.52
N GLY A 166 16.52 -15.27 -6.39
CA GLY A 166 16.76 -14.63 -5.10
C GLY A 166 15.49 -14.05 -4.45
N PRO A 167 15.62 -13.40 -3.27
CA PRO A 167 14.49 -13.06 -2.42
C PRO A 167 13.66 -11.86 -2.91
N GLY A 168 14.13 -11.10 -3.89
CA GLY A 168 13.34 -10.04 -4.52
C GLY A 168 12.73 -9.04 -3.54
N THR A 169 13.55 -8.19 -2.93
CA THR A 169 13.10 -7.25 -1.90
C THR A 169 13.41 -5.80 -2.30
N PRO A 170 12.55 -4.83 -1.99
CA PRO A 170 11.32 -4.92 -1.16
C PRO A 170 10.08 -5.40 -1.93
N LEU A 171 9.04 -5.84 -1.19
CA LEU A 171 7.69 -6.03 -1.73
C LEU A 171 7.03 -4.65 -1.92
N LEU A 172 6.57 -4.33 -3.13
CA LEU A 172 6.06 -2.99 -3.49
C LEU A 172 4.58 -2.96 -3.92
N ALA A 173 4.06 -4.07 -4.43
CA ALA A 173 2.67 -4.19 -4.86
C ALA A 173 2.09 -5.55 -4.45
N GLY A 174 0.79 -5.63 -4.26
CA GLY A 174 0.07 -6.87 -3.97
C GLY A 174 -1.41 -6.74 -4.31
N GLY A 175 -2.12 -7.86 -4.30
CA GLY A 175 -3.56 -7.89 -4.59
C GLY A 175 -3.91 -7.59 -6.04
N VAL A 176 -2.99 -7.77 -6.99
CA VAL A 176 -3.21 -7.48 -8.41
C VAL A 176 -4.40 -8.26 -8.96
N VAL A 177 -5.33 -7.56 -9.60
CA VAL A 177 -6.52 -8.11 -10.26
C VAL A 177 -6.68 -7.47 -11.64
N CYS A 178 -6.08 -8.09 -12.65
CA CYS A 178 -6.23 -7.72 -14.05
C CYS A 178 -7.43 -8.44 -14.71
N GLY A 179 -8.10 -7.74 -15.60
CA GLY A 179 -9.08 -8.26 -16.53
C GLY A 179 -8.50 -8.54 -17.93
N ALA A 180 -9.34 -9.06 -18.82
CA ALA A 180 -8.95 -9.37 -20.19
C ALA A 180 -8.51 -8.13 -21.00
N ASP A 181 -9.08 -6.96 -20.67
CA ASP A 181 -8.88 -5.71 -21.39
C ASP A 181 -7.72 -4.87 -20.84
N ASP A 182 -7.14 -5.23 -19.69
CA ASP A 182 -6.03 -4.49 -19.12
C ASP A 182 -4.81 -4.59 -20.03
N ALA A 183 -4.26 -3.45 -20.44
CA ALA A 183 -3.12 -3.44 -21.36
C ALA A 183 -1.78 -3.68 -20.63
N SER A 184 -1.76 -3.44 -19.33
CA SER A 184 -0.54 -3.36 -18.53
C SER A 184 -0.87 -3.41 -17.03
N LEU A 185 0.11 -3.74 -16.18
CA LEU A 185 -0.09 -3.80 -14.73
C LEU A 185 -0.61 -2.46 -14.16
N GLU A 186 -0.24 -1.33 -14.73
CA GLU A 186 -0.73 -0.01 -14.31
C GLU A 186 -2.26 0.15 -14.45
N SER A 187 -2.86 -0.63 -15.34
CA SER A 187 -4.29 -0.55 -15.66
C SER A 187 -5.15 -1.42 -14.75
N CYS A 188 -4.54 -2.43 -14.12
CA CYS A 188 -5.26 -3.44 -13.36
C CYS A 188 -5.92 -2.89 -12.08
N GLY A 189 -6.88 -3.64 -11.56
CA GLY A 189 -7.37 -3.51 -10.19
C GLY A 189 -6.35 -4.04 -9.19
N TYR A 190 -6.52 -3.64 -7.93
CA TYR A 190 -5.63 -3.97 -6.82
C TYR A 190 -6.38 -3.88 -5.48
#